data_AF-A0A258S9P3-F1
#
_entry.id   AF-A0A258S9P3-F1
#
_cell.length_a   1.000
_cell.length_b   1.000
_cell.length_c   1.000
_cell.angle_alpha   90.00
_cell.angle_beta   90.00
_cell.angle_gamma   90.00
#
_symmetry.space_group_name_H-M   'P 1'
#
loop_
_entity.id
_entity.type
_entity.pdbx_description
1 polymer ?
#
loop_
_entity_poly.entity_id
_entity_poly.type
_entity_poly.pdbx_seq_one_letter_code
_entity_poly.pdbx_strand_id
1 'polypeptide(L)'
;TCPTGALVFGTKGDMIRHAEGRIADLKERGYANAALYNPEGVGGTHVMYVLQHGDQPELYANLPKDPHISPLVSLWKGIAKPLMSMGIGLAVFAGFFHFVTAGPKEVEEEEKRP
;
A
#
# COMPACT_ATOMS: atom_id res chain seq x y z
N THR A 1 3.06 1.49 -29.52
CA THR A 1 3.90 2.64 -29.88
C THR A 1 3.06 3.90 -29.89
N CYS A 2 3.53 5.01 -29.32
CA CYS A 2 2.83 6.30 -29.30
C CYS A 2 3.29 7.19 -30.47
N PRO A 3 2.41 7.58 -31.42
CA PRO A 3 2.81 8.32 -32.62
C PRO A 3 3.34 9.74 -32.35
N THR A 4 2.85 10.40 -31.31
CA THR A 4 3.16 11.80 -30.98
C THR A 4 4.31 11.95 -29.98
N GLY A 5 4.87 10.84 -29.50
CA GLY A 5 5.91 10.86 -28.47
C GLY A 5 5.41 11.29 -27.09
N ALA A 6 4.10 11.21 -26.82
CA ALA A 6 3.56 11.50 -25.49
C ALA A 6 3.96 10.45 -24.44
N LEU A 7 4.28 9.23 -24.88
CA LEU A 7 4.83 8.17 -24.03
C LEU A 7 6.32 8.00 -24.33
N VAL A 8 7.15 8.18 -23.30
CA VAL A 8 8.60 8.03 -23.36
C VAL A 8 9.03 7.05 -22.27
N PHE A 9 10.06 6.26 -22.54
CA PHE A 9 10.57 5.23 -21.64
C PHE A 9 12.08 5.36 -21.46
N GLY A 10 12.56 5.05 -20.26
CA GLY A 10 13.97 5.09 -19.88
C GLY A 10 14.14 4.82 -18.40
N THR A 11 15.31 5.14 -17.85
CA THR A 11 15.52 5.04 -16.40
C THR A 11 14.69 6.11 -15.67
N LYS A 12 14.30 5.85 -14.41
CA LYS A 12 13.48 6.79 -13.64
C LYS A 12 14.13 8.18 -13.56
N GLY A 13 15.43 8.26 -13.30
CA GLY A 13 16.17 9.53 -13.24
C GLY A 13 16.16 10.28 -14.58
N ASP A 14 16.32 9.57 -15.70
CA ASP A 14 16.26 10.19 -17.03
C ASP A 14 14.86 10.71 -17.36
N MET A 15 13.82 9.98 -16.96
CA MET A 15 12.42 10.38 -17.18
C MET A 15 12.01 11.56 -16.30
N ILE A 16 12.54 11.68 -15.07
CA ILE A 16 12.35 12.88 -14.23
C ILE A 16 13.00 14.10 -14.90
N ARG A 17 14.27 13.98 -15.35
CA ARG A 17 14.95 15.07 -16.07
C ARG A 17 14.25 15.45 -17.37
N HIS A 18 13.76 14.47 -18.12
CA HIS A 18 12.96 14.71 -19.32
C HIS A 18 11.67 15.47 -18.98
N ALA A 19 10.97 15.09 -17.91
CA ALA A 19 9.76 15.76 -17.45
C ALA A 19 10.02 17.21 -17.02
N GLU A 20 11.14 17.50 -16.35
CA GLU A 20 11.52 18.87 -15.97
C GLU A 20 11.58 19.82 -17.18
N GLY A 21 12.19 19.38 -18.29
CA GLY A 21 12.21 20.14 -19.54
C GLY A 21 10.80 20.38 -20.09
N ARG A 22 9.95 19.34 -20.10
CA ARG A 22 8.55 19.47 -20.55
C ARG A 22 7.72 20.41 -19.67
N ILE A 23 7.98 20.44 -18.37
CA ILE A 23 7.32 21.33 -17.43
C ILE A 23 7.75 22.77 -17.68
N ALA A 24 9.04 23.02 -17.93
CA ALA A 24 9.53 24.35 -18.31
C ALA A 24 8.83 24.84 -19.59
N ASP A 25 8.79 24.01 -20.65
CA ASP A 25 8.10 24.33 -21.90
C ASP A 25 6.61 24.69 -21.66
N LEU A 26 5.92 23.94 -20.79
CA LEU A 26 4.50 24.17 -20.48
C LEU A 26 4.29 25.48 -19.72
N LYS A 27 5.18 25.81 -18.78
CA LYS A 27 5.13 27.06 -18.01
C LYS A 27 5.32 28.27 -18.92
N GLU A 28 6.27 28.21 -19.85
CA GLU A 28 6.48 29.26 -20.87
C GLU A 28 5.23 29.47 -21.75
N ARG A 29 4.45 28.41 -21.97
CA ARG A 29 3.20 28.44 -22.75
C ARG A 29 1.96 28.84 -21.93
N GLY A 30 2.13 29.25 -20.68
CA GLY A 30 1.06 29.78 -19.82
C GLY A 30 0.46 28.81 -18.81
N TYR A 31 0.95 27.57 -18.73
CA TYR A 31 0.52 26.61 -17.70
C TYR A 31 1.36 26.76 -16.43
N ALA A 32 1.08 27.80 -15.64
CA ALA A 32 1.85 28.14 -14.44
C ALA A 32 1.98 26.97 -13.43
N ASN A 33 0.94 26.14 -13.33
CA ASN A 33 0.87 25.00 -12.41
C ASN A 33 1.28 23.67 -13.05
N ALA A 34 1.97 23.68 -14.20
CA ALA A 34 2.46 22.45 -14.79
C ALA A 34 3.45 21.76 -13.85
N ALA A 35 3.29 20.45 -13.65
CA ALA A 35 4.10 19.67 -12.72
C ALA A 35 4.19 18.19 -13.10
N LEU A 36 5.17 17.51 -12.51
CA LEU A 36 5.32 16.05 -12.60
C LEU A 36 4.45 15.39 -11.54
N TYR A 37 3.56 14.50 -11.96
CA TYR A 37 2.83 13.61 -11.08
C TYR A 37 3.64 12.33 -10.83
N ASN A 38 4.30 12.30 -9.67
CA ASN A 38 5.10 11.18 -9.14
C ASN A 38 4.90 11.15 -7.61
N PRO A 39 3.74 10.66 -7.11
CA PRO A 39 3.28 10.91 -5.75
C PRO A 39 4.15 10.22 -4.68
N GLU A 40 4.61 11.00 -3.71
CA GLU A 40 5.48 10.51 -2.62
C GLU A 40 4.74 9.59 -1.63
N GLY A 41 3.42 9.74 -1.50
CA GLY A 41 2.59 8.91 -0.61
C GLY A 41 2.59 7.41 -0.90
N VAL A 42 3.08 7.02 -2.07
CA VAL A 42 3.32 5.63 -2.47
C VAL A 42 4.79 5.32 -2.77
N GLY A 43 5.71 6.21 -2.37
CA GLY A 43 7.16 6.10 -2.64
C GLY A 43 7.57 6.51 -4.06
N GLY A 44 6.71 7.26 -4.75
CA GLY A 44 6.84 7.54 -6.17
C GLY A 44 6.43 6.37 -7.05
N THR A 45 6.23 6.65 -8.34
CA THR A 45 5.75 5.68 -9.32
C THR A 45 6.83 5.37 -10.37
N HIS A 46 6.63 4.29 -11.12
CA HIS A 46 7.43 3.94 -12.30
C HIS A 46 6.73 4.32 -13.62
N VAL A 47 5.51 4.83 -13.51
CA VAL A 47 4.77 5.49 -14.59
C VAL A 47 4.37 6.84 -14.02
N MET A 48 4.85 7.91 -14.64
CA MET A 48 4.68 9.29 -14.18
C MET A 48 4.02 10.10 -15.30
N TYR A 49 3.33 11.17 -14.93
CA TYR A 49 2.66 12.05 -15.89
C TYR A 49 3.19 13.47 -15.77
N VAL A 50 3.37 14.16 -16.90
CA VAL A 50 3.51 15.62 -16.89
C VAL A 50 2.12 16.21 -17.09
N LEU A 51 1.63 16.92 -16.08
CA LEU A 51 0.29 17.52 -16.08
C LEU A 51 0.42 19.02 -16.34
N GLN A 52 -0.50 19.56 -17.13
CA GLN A 52 -0.65 21.01 -17.32
C GLN A 52 -1.23 21.68 -16.06
N HIS A 53 -2.13 20.98 -15.37
CA HIS A 53 -2.74 21.39 -14.10
C HIS A 53 -2.31 20.44 -12.99
N GLY A 54 -1.03 20.52 -12.60
CA GLY A 54 -0.47 19.66 -11.56
C GLY A 54 -1.05 19.91 -10.16
N ASP A 55 -1.68 21.06 -9.94
CA ASP A 55 -2.40 21.46 -8.72
C ASP A 55 -3.80 20.82 -8.59
N GLN A 56 -4.35 20.36 -9.71
CA GLN A 56 -5.68 19.77 -9.86
C GLN A 56 -5.64 18.49 -10.69
N PRO A 57 -4.88 17.46 -10.25
CA PRO A 57 -4.79 16.19 -10.97
C PRO A 57 -6.15 15.52 -11.18
N GLU A 58 -7.15 15.80 -10.34
CA GLU A 58 -8.49 15.24 -10.43
C GLU A 58 -9.19 15.57 -11.75
N LEU A 59 -8.81 16.66 -12.43
CA LEU A 59 -9.29 17.01 -13.77
C LEU A 59 -8.95 15.94 -14.82
N TYR A 60 -7.89 15.17 -14.58
CA TYR A 60 -7.41 14.10 -15.45
C TYR A 60 -8.03 12.76 -15.05
N ALA A 61 -9.34 12.61 -15.34
CA ALA A 61 -10.09 11.38 -15.08
C ALA A 61 -10.06 10.94 -13.61
N ASN A 62 -10.26 11.89 -12.68
CA ASN A 62 -10.24 11.66 -11.23
C ASN A 62 -8.92 11.06 -10.72
N LEU A 63 -7.79 11.46 -11.31
CA LEU A 63 -6.48 11.09 -10.80
C LEU A 63 -6.33 11.63 -9.36
N PRO A 64 -6.03 10.77 -8.36
CA PRO A 64 -5.96 11.20 -6.97
C PRO A 64 -4.88 12.26 -6.75
N LYS A 65 -5.16 13.30 -5.96
CA LYS A 65 -4.17 14.36 -5.70
C LYS A 65 -3.02 13.94 -4.79
N ASP A 66 -3.34 13.17 -3.77
CA ASP A 66 -2.36 12.73 -2.78
C ASP A 66 -2.65 11.28 -2.40
N PRO A 67 -2.33 10.31 -3.28
CA PRO A 67 -2.59 8.90 -2.99
C PRO A 67 -1.60 8.38 -1.95
N HIS A 68 -2.14 7.75 -0.91
CA HIS A 68 -1.38 7.09 0.15
C HIS A 68 -1.89 5.66 0.38
N ILE A 69 -1.05 4.84 1.00
CA ILE A 69 -1.49 3.56 1.54
C ILE A 69 -2.48 3.82 2.68
N SER A 70 -3.68 3.22 2.61
CA SER A 70 -4.70 3.36 3.65
C SER A 70 -4.16 3.05 5.06
N PRO A 71 -4.43 3.89 6.08
CA PRO A 71 -3.99 3.65 7.45
C PRO A 71 -4.46 2.30 8.01
N LEU A 72 -5.67 1.87 7.65
CA LEU A 72 -6.22 0.58 8.09
C LEU A 72 -5.47 -0.60 7.46
N VAL A 73 -5.11 -0.48 6.18
CA VAL A 73 -4.29 -1.50 5.50
C VAL A 73 -2.90 -1.55 6.12
N SER A 74 -2.31 -0.39 6.43
CA SER A 74 -1.02 -0.30 7.12
C SER A 74 -1.05 -0.94 8.51
N LEU A 75 -2.11 -0.72 9.29
CA LEU A 75 -2.30 -1.37 10.59
C LEU A 75 -2.46 -2.89 10.45
N TRP A 76 -3.38 -3.32 9.58
CA TRP A 76 -3.69 -4.74 9.34
C TRP A 76 -2.49 -5.52 8.83
N LYS A 77 -1.75 -4.97 7.86
CA LYS A 77 -0.59 -5.63 7.25
C LYS A 77 0.70 -5.41 8.04
N GLY A 78 0.74 -4.40 8.90
CA GLY A 78 1.84 -4.07 9.80
C GLY A 78 1.69 -4.79 11.14
N ILE A 79 1.61 -4.03 12.24
CA ILE A 79 1.76 -4.54 13.62
C ILE A 79 0.67 -5.55 14.04
N ALA A 80 -0.52 -5.50 13.42
CA ALA A 80 -1.58 -6.45 13.77
C ALA A 80 -1.16 -7.90 13.49
N LYS A 81 -0.40 -8.16 12.40
CA LYS A 81 0.07 -9.50 12.06
C LYS A 81 0.96 -10.14 13.15
N PRO A 82 2.11 -9.55 13.54
CA PRO A 82 2.96 -10.17 14.54
C PRO A 82 2.26 -10.32 15.90
N LEU A 83 1.38 -9.38 16.28
CA LEU A 83 0.58 -9.51 17.51
C LEU A 83 -0.38 -10.70 17.45
N MET A 84 -1.10 -10.87 16.33
CA MET A 84 -1.96 -12.04 16.13
C MET A 84 -1.15 -13.35 16.10
N SER A 85 -0.03 -13.38 15.39
CA SER A 85 0.87 -14.55 15.37
C SER A 85 1.38 -14.90 16.75
N MET A 86 1.74 -13.90 17.56
CA MET A 86 2.15 -14.09 18.95
C MET A 86 0.98 -14.62 19.80
N GLY A 87 -0.23 -14.06 19.63
CA GLY A 87 -1.43 -14.54 20.32
C GLY A 87 -1.74 -16.01 20.01
N ILE A 88 -1.64 -16.42 18.75
CA ILE A 88 -1.79 -17.83 18.34
C ILE A 88 -0.72 -18.69 19.01
N GLY A 89 0.56 -18.26 18.99
CA GLY A 89 1.65 -18.97 19.65
C GLY A 89 1.39 -19.16 21.14
N LEU A 90 1.01 -18.09 21.84
CA LEU A 90 0.67 -18.14 23.27
C LEU A 90 -0.52 -19.07 23.55
N ALA A 91 -1.56 -19.05 22.72
CA ALA A 91 -2.71 -19.94 22.87
C ALA A 91 -2.32 -21.42 22.72
N VAL A 92 -1.46 -21.73 21.73
CA VAL A 92 -0.93 -23.09 21.54
C VAL A 92 -0.08 -23.52 22.74
N PHE A 93 0.83 -22.67 23.23
CA PHE A 93 1.63 -22.96 24.42
C PHE A 93 0.76 -23.17 25.65
N ALA A 94 -0.18 -22.27 25.91
CA ALA A 94 -1.09 -22.39 27.04
C ALA A 94 -1.93 -23.67 26.96
N GLY A 95 -2.46 -24.01 25.78
CA GLY A 95 -3.19 -25.25 25.55
C GLY A 95 -2.35 -26.49 25.82
N PHE A 96 -1.10 -26.51 25.35
CA PHE A 96 -0.16 -27.61 25.60
C PHE A 96 0.11 -27.80 27.10
N PHE A 97 0.50 -26.73 27.80
CA PHE A 97 0.79 -26.82 29.23
C PHE A 97 -0.45 -27.11 30.08
N HIS A 98 -1.62 -26.56 29.73
CA HIS A 98 -2.88 -26.90 30.38
C HIS A 98 -3.18 -28.40 30.24
N PHE A 99 -3.05 -28.96 29.04
CA PHE A 99 -3.29 -30.38 28.82
C PHE A 99 -2.32 -31.29 29.60
N VAL A 100 -1.01 -30.97 29.58
CA VAL A 100 0.01 -31.76 30.29
C VAL A 100 -0.18 -31.72 31.81
N THR A 101 -0.66 -30.60 32.36
CA THR A 101 -0.77 -30.43 33.82
C THR A 101 -2.13 -30.83 34.38
N ALA A 102 -3.23 -30.49 33.69
CA ALA A 102 -4.60 -30.78 34.15
C ALA A 102 -5.13 -32.14 33.66
N GLY A 103 -4.55 -32.69 32.58
CA GLY A 103 -5.01 -33.92 31.96
C GLY A 103 -6.29 -33.78 31.13
N PRO A 104 -6.74 -34.86 30.48
CA PRO A 104 -7.99 -34.88 29.74
C PRO A 104 -9.20 -34.82 30.68
N LYS A 105 -10.31 -34.27 30.21
CA LYS A 105 -11.59 -34.37 30.93
C LYS A 105 -12.19 -35.75 30.69
N GLU A 106 -12.24 -36.57 31.74
CA GLU A 106 -12.93 -37.86 31.74
C GLU A 106 -14.43 -37.65 31.98
N VAL A 107 -15.26 -38.54 31.43
CA VAL A 107 -16.70 -38.60 31.71
C VAL A 107 -16.89 -39.75 32.69
N GLU A 108 -17.50 -39.51 33.85
CA GLU A 108 -17.87 -40.61 34.74
C GLU A 108 -18.90 -41.49 34.00
N GLU A 109 -18.55 -42.76 33.75
CA GLU A 109 -19.54 -43.74 33.32
C GLU A 109 -20.55 -43.88 34.47
N GLU A 110 -21.78 -43.45 34.21
CA GLU A 110 -22.91 -43.59 35.13
C GLU A 110 -22.97 -45.05 35.57
N GLU A 111 -22.64 -45.30 36.83
CA GLU A 111 -22.65 -46.59 37.49
C GLU A 111 -23.95 -47.31 37.12
N LYS A 112 -23.83 -48.31 36.23
CA LYS A 112 -24.91 -49.21 35.84
C LYS A 112 -25.46 -49.83 37.13
N ARG A 113 -26.50 -49.22 37.67
CA ARG A 113 -27.22 -49.72 38.84
C ARG A 113 -27.92 -51.02 38.42
N PRO A 114 -27.73 -52.12 39.17
CA PRO A 114 -28.22 -53.45 38.81
C PRO A 114 -29.74 -53.54 38.71
#